data_AF-A0A380MS44-F1
#
_entry.id   AF-A0A380MS44-F1
#
_cell.length_a   1.000
_cell.length_b   1.000
_cell.length_c   1.000
_cell.angle_alpha   90.00
_cell.angle_beta   90.00
_cell.angle_gamma   90.00
#
_symmetry.space_group_name_H-M   'P 1'
#
loop_
_entity.id
_entity.type
_entity.pdbx_description
1 polymer ?
#
loop_
_entity_poly.entity_id
_entity_poly.type
_entity_poly.pdbx_seq_one_letter_code
_entity_poly.pdbx_strand_id
1 'polypeptide(L)'
;MILYSFICFGLGWVLDDCTIYAHEGLKKTYQSSVYALSLKDNQWKKVGDLAQGAGYGVSLTYQGKVVLIGGATADAPLKTVQTMSYDGKDFTLDK
;
A
#
# COMPACT_ATOMS: atom_id res chain seq x y z
N MET A 1 -8.06 -29.94 18.36
CA MET A 1 -8.39 -31.31 17.91
C MET A 1 -9.53 -31.14 16.91
N ILE A 2 -9.40 -31.22 15.58
CA ILE A 2 -8.67 -32.07 14.62
C ILE A 2 -8.29 -31.11 13.44
N LEU A 3 -7.06 -30.90 12.96
CA LEU A 3 -6.01 -31.75 12.35
C LEU A 3 -6.17 -31.99 10.81
N TYR A 4 -5.13 -31.54 10.06
CA TYR A 4 -4.64 -31.84 8.69
C TYR A 4 -5.40 -31.42 7.41
N SER A 5 -4.68 -30.73 6.49
CA SER A 5 -4.06 -31.43 5.35
C SER A 5 -2.90 -30.63 4.73
N PHE A 6 -1.69 -31.17 4.89
CA PHE A 6 -0.56 -30.90 4.00
C PHE A 6 -0.85 -31.59 2.67
N ILE A 7 -0.89 -30.83 1.57
CA ILE A 7 -0.81 -31.40 0.23
C ILE A 7 0.56 -31.02 -0.34
N CYS A 8 1.53 -31.89 -0.11
CA CYS A 8 2.68 -32.05 -0.99
C CYS A 8 2.19 -32.75 -2.26
N PHE A 9 2.19 -32.05 -3.40
CA PHE A 9 2.34 -32.70 -4.70
C PHE A 9 3.76 -32.45 -5.18
N GLY A 10 4.56 -33.51 -5.13
CA GLY A 10 5.81 -33.57 -5.86
C GLY A 10 5.52 -33.71 -7.35
N LEU A 11 5.78 -32.65 -8.10
CA LEU A 11 6.33 -32.71 -9.44
C LEU A 11 7.60 -31.87 -9.38
N GLY A 12 8.73 -32.57 -9.31
CA GLY A 12 10.05 -31.97 -9.33
C GLY A 12 10.27 -31.14 -10.60
N TRP A 13 11.23 -30.23 -10.51
CA TRP A 13 11.76 -29.39 -11.58
C TRP A 13 11.19 -27.97 -11.76
N VAL A 14 10.90 -27.19 -10.71
CA VAL A 14 11.07 -25.71 -10.74
C VAL A 14 11.31 -25.17 -9.31
N LEU A 15 12.35 -25.65 -8.64
CA LEU A 15 12.91 -24.97 -7.48
C LEU A 15 14.43 -25.11 -7.58
N ASP A 16 15.01 -24.47 -8.59
CA ASP A 16 16.43 -24.14 -8.51
C ASP A 16 16.58 -23.16 -7.33
N ASP A 17 17.32 -23.59 -6.32
CA ASP A 17 18.00 -22.74 -5.34
C ASP A 17 17.17 -21.84 -4.41
N CYS A 18 15.94 -22.25 -4.02
CA CYS A 18 15.11 -21.48 -3.06
C CYS A 18 14.94 -19.99 -3.40
N THR A 19 15.08 -19.63 -4.67
CA THR A 19 15.09 -18.22 -5.10
C THR A 19 13.67 -17.78 -5.44
N ILE A 20 13.18 -16.76 -4.74
CA ILE A 20 11.87 -16.15 -5.03
C ILE A 20 12.05 -15.15 -6.18
N TYR A 21 11.86 -15.63 -7.41
CA TYR A 21 11.98 -14.84 -8.65
C TYR A 21 10.92 -13.75 -8.83
N ALA A 22 9.88 -13.72 -7.99
CA ALA A 22 8.71 -12.84 -8.19
C ALA A 22 9.03 -11.33 -8.24
N HIS A 23 10.20 -10.91 -7.75
CA HIS A 23 10.61 -9.50 -7.72
C HIS A 23 12.01 -9.25 -8.30
N GLU A 24 12.65 -10.25 -8.91
CA GLU A 24 13.99 -10.09 -9.45
C GLU A 24 14.00 -9.10 -10.62
N GLY A 25 14.90 -8.11 -10.57
CA GLY A 25 15.02 -7.07 -11.59
C GLY A 25 13.99 -5.92 -11.50
N LEU A 26 13.02 -5.96 -10.58
CA LEU A 26 12.05 -4.88 -10.41
C LEU A 26 12.56 -3.79 -9.46
N LYS A 27 12.52 -2.53 -9.91
CA LYS A 27 12.83 -1.38 -9.06
C LYS A 27 11.66 -1.09 -8.11
N LYS A 28 11.97 -1.08 -6.81
CA LYS A 28 11.02 -0.66 -5.77
C LYS A 28 10.54 0.76 -6.03
N THR A 29 9.22 0.94 -6.06
CA THR A 29 8.58 2.23 -6.33
C THR A 29 7.71 2.64 -5.14
N TYR A 30 7.83 3.90 -4.73
CA TYR A 30 7.03 4.48 -3.66
C TYR A 30 6.01 5.42 -4.28
N GLN A 31 4.72 5.12 -4.13
CA GLN A 31 3.64 5.85 -4.78
C GLN A 31 3.21 7.07 -3.95
N SER A 32 2.99 8.20 -4.63
CA SER A 32 2.40 9.40 -4.01
C SER A 32 0.90 9.53 -4.30
N SER A 33 0.39 8.85 -5.33
CA SER A 33 -0.99 9.00 -5.76
C SER A 33 -1.99 8.38 -4.78
N VAL A 34 -3.04 9.14 -4.49
CA VAL A 34 -4.14 8.74 -3.61
C VAL A 34 -5.34 8.36 -4.48
N TYR A 35 -5.93 7.20 -4.18
CA TYR A 35 -7.10 6.69 -4.87
C TYR A 35 -8.26 6.50 -3.90
N ALA A 36 -9.47 6.80 -4.34
CA ALA A 36 -10.70 6.50 -3.61
C ALA A 36 -11.60 5.59 -4.46
N LEU A 37 -12.28 4.66 -3.79
CA LEU A 37 -13.29 3.81 -4.41
C LEU A 37 -14.64 4.54 -4.42
N SER A 38 -15.19 4.83 -5.60
CA SER A 38 -16.58 5.26 -5.74
C SER A 38 -17.48 4.05 -5.59
N LEU A 39 -18.26 3.98 -4.50
CA LEU A 39 -19.23 2.89 -4.29
C LEU A 39 -20.43 2.98 -5.25
N LYS A 40 -20.72 4.18 -5.80
CA LYS A 40 -21.78 4.36 -6.80
C LYS A 40 -21.40 3.75 -8.15
N ASP A 41 -20.15 3.95 -8.55
CA ASP A 41 -19.66 3.54 -9.87
C ASP A 41 -18.85 2.23 -9.82
N ASN A 42 -18.62 1.70 -8.61
CA ASN A 42 -17.75 0.58 -8.29
C ASN A 42 -16.36 0.66 -8.95
N GLN A 43 -15.76 1.87 -8.94
CA GLN A 43 -14.52 2.16 -9.64
C GLN A 43 -13.57 2.98 -8.77
N TRP A 44 -12.28 2.65 -8.86
CA TRP A 44 -11.21 3.44 -8.29
C TRP A 44 -10.96 4.69 -9.13
N LYS A 45 -10.84 5.84 -8.45
CA LYS A 45 -10.50 7.11 -9.08
C LYS A 45 -9.32 7.71 -8.35
N LYS A 46 -8.36 8.26 -9.10
CA LYS A 46 -7.30 9.07 -8.52
C LYS A 46 -7.92 10.36 -7.99
N VAL A 47 -7.73 10.67 -6.71
CA VAL A 47 -8.32 11.84 -6.05
C VAL A 47 -7.29 12.90 -5.69
N GLY A 48 -6.00 12.55 -5.66
CA GLY A 48 -4.94 13.49 -5.37
C GLY A 48 -3.57 12.84 -5.32
N ASP A 49 -2.60 13.61 -4.83
CA ASP A 49 -1.22 13.17 -4.61
C ASP A 49 -0.73 13.67 -3.25
N LEU A 50 0.06 12.84 -2.57
CA LEU A 50 0.87 13.24 -1.43
C LEU A 50 2.06 14.07 -1.89
N ALA A 51 2.66 14.86 -0.99
CA ALA A 51 3.83 15.67 -1.29
C ALA A 51 5.04 14.84 -1.78
N GLN A 52 5.12 13.57 -1.38
CA GLN A 52 6.13 12.63 -1.83
C GLN A 52 5.61 11.19 -1.72
N GLY A 53 6.18 10.30 -2.54
CA GLY A 53 5.85 8.87 -2.47
C GLY A 53 6.37 8.24 -1.19
N ALA A 54 5.52 7.45 -0.53
CA ALA A 54 5.85 6.79 0.72
C ALA A 54 5.21 5.41 0.82
N GLY A 55 5.82 4.53 1.60
CA GLY A 55 5.30 3.19 1.91
C GLY A 55 5.59 2.80 3.35
N TYR A 56 5.02 1.68 3.80
CA TYR A 56 5.25 1.11 5.14
C TYR A 56 4.88 2.03 6.32
N GLY A 57 4.04 3.05 6.09
CA GLY A 57 3.44 3.87 7.14
C GLY A 57 2.16 3.26 7.70
N VAL A 58 1.60 3.91 8.70
CA VAL A 58 0.29 3.56 9.27
C VAL A 58 -0.75 4.58 8.80
N SER A 59 -1.91 4.09 8.36
CA SER A 59 -3.08 4.93 8.07
C SER A 59 -4.24 4.58 8.99
N LEU A 60 -4.93 5.60 9.50
CA LEU A 60 -6.16 5.41 10.27
C LEU A 60 -7.13 6.57 10.09
N THR A 61 -8.41 6.32 10.32
CA THR A 61 -9.44 7.36 10.32
C THR A 61 -9.51 8.03 11.68
N TYR A 62 -9.49 9.36 11.72
CA TYR A 62 -9.65 10.16 12.93
C TYR A 62 -10.38 11.46 12.61
N GLN A 63 -11.47 11.76 13.33
CA GLN A 63 -12.25 13.01 13.19
C GLN A 63 -12.63 13.36 11.73
N GLY A 64 -13.07 12.37 10.94
CA GLY A 64 -13.47 12.58 9.55
C GLY A 64 -12.31 12.76 8.56
N LYS A 65 -11.06 12.58 9.01
CA LYS A 65 -9.86 12.61 8.18
C LYS A 65 -9.15 11.26 8.21
N VAL A 66 -8.22 11.06 7.27
CA VAL A 66 -7.25 9.98 7.30
C VAL A 66 -5.93 10.55 7.81
N VAL A 67 -5.41 9.98 8.89
CA VAL A 67 -4.10 10.29 9.45
C VAL A 67 -3.09 9.31 8.86
N LEU A 68 -1.99 9.85 8.33
CA LEU A 68 -0.85 9.12 7.81
C LEU A 68 0.33 9.33 8.76
N ILE A 69 0.84 8.24 9.34
CA ILE A 69 1.91 8.27 10.34
C ILE A 69 3.14 7.57 9.78
N GLY A 70 4.22 8.32 9.63
CA GLY A 70 5.55 7.83 9.29
C GLY A 70 5.62 7.11 7.92
N GLY A 71 6.33 5.99 7.89
CA GLY A 71 6.66 5.24 6.68
C GLY A 71 8.10 5.46 6.24
N ALA A 72 8.38 5.19 4.97
CA ALA A 72 9.68 5.41 4.36
C ALA A 72 9.54 5.79 2.88
N THR A 73 10.49 6.60 2.41
CA THR A 73 10.73 6.85 0.98
C THR A 73 11.79 5.88 0.47
N ALA A 74 12.25 6.10 -0.76
CA ALA A 74 13.41 5.38 -1.30
C ALA A 74 14.69 5.66 -0.49
N ASP A 75 14.80 6.84 0.12
CA ASP A 75 16.05 7.34 0.68
C ASP A 75 16.07 7.31 2.21
N ALA A 76 14.92 7.52 2.88
CA ALA A 76 14.89 7.68 4.32
C ALA A 76 13.55 7.29 4.97
N PRO A 77 13.56 6.91 6.27
CA PRO A 77 12.37 6.83 7.10
C PRO A 77 11.70 8.19 7.29
N LEU A 78 10.38 8.20 7.39
CA LEU A 78 9.57 9.38 7.65
C LEU A 78 9.17 9.49 9.11
N LYS A 79 9.34 10.70 9.65
CA LYS A 79 8.96 11.07 11.03
C LYS A 79 7.74 11.99 11.05
N THR A 80 7.06 12.14 9.92
CA THR A 80 5.95 13.06 9.75
C THR A 80 4.62 12.40 10.10
N VAL A 81 3.68 13.21 10.59
CA VAL A 81 2.27 12.88 10.69
C VAL A 81 1.53 13.88 9.81
N GLN A 82 0.74 13.40 8.86
CA GLN A 82 -0.04 14.23 7.95
C GLN A 82 -1.50 13.80 8.01
N THR A 83 -2.42 14.71 7.72
CA THR A 83 -3.83 14.37 7.59
C THR A 83 -4.35 14.72 6.21
N MET A 84 -5.26 13.91 5.70
CA MET A 84 -5.94 14.17 4.44
C MET A 84 -7.43 13.93 4.56
N SER A 85 -8.21 14.59 3.72
CA SER A 85 -9.65 14.40 3.60
C SER A 85 -10.08 14.39 2.14
N TYR A 86 -11.15 13.65 1.88
CA TYR A 86 -11.81 13.61 0.59
C TYR A 86 -13.32 13.51 0.82
N ASP A 87 -14.09 14.44 0.27
CA ASP A 87 -15.54 14.54 0.47
C ASP A 87 -16.36 13.90 -0.68
N GLY A 88 -15.69 13.27 -1.63
CA GLY A 88 -16.31 12.75 -2.87
C GLY A 88 -16.12 13.66 -4.07
N LYS A 89 -15.56 14.86 -3.88
CA LYS A 89 -15.26 15.82 -4.95
C LYS A 89 -13.89 16.44 -4.76
N ASP A 90 -13.62 16.99 -3.58
CA ASP A 90 -12.43 17.77 -3.28
C ASP A 90 -11.51 16.99 -2.34
N PHE A 91 -10.25 16.84 -2.76
CA PHE A 91 -9.18 16.26 -1.96
C PHE A 91 -8.37 17.37 -1.30
N THR A 92 -8.10 17.23 0.00
CA THR A 92 -7.28 18.16 0.77
C THR A 92 -6.22 17.40 1.55
N LEU A 93 -4.99 17.91 1.51
CA LEU A 93 -3.87 17.44 2.31
C LEU A 93 -3.47 18.56 3.28
N ASP A 94 -3.58 18.29 4.57
CA ASP A 94 -3.10 19.18 5.62
C ASP A 94 -1.64 18.87 5.91
N LYS A 95 -0.84 19.93 6.07
CA LYS A 95 0.60 19.85 6.35
C LYS A 95 0.89 19.82 7.84
#